data_AF-A0A9P5YDK1-F1
#
_entry.id   AF-A0A9P5YDK1-F1
#
_cell.length_a   1.000
_cell.length_b   1.000
_cell.length_c   1.000
_cell.angle_alpha   90.00
_cell.angle_beta   90.00
_cell.angle_gamma   90.00
#
_symmetry.space_group_name_H-M   'P 1'
#
loop_
_entity.id
_entity.type
_entity.pdbx_description
1 polymer ?
#
loop_
_entity_poly.entity_id
_entity_poly.type
_entity_poly.pdbx_seq_one_letter_code
_entity_poly.pdbx_strand_id
1 'polypeptide(L)'
;MAKSTLMLLSLIASSAIPALADRLYTIVNKCPMDINLIVNGESQGNLAAKGGLVIRTYPENWSGIIYTDTNGGNPETGEYTTRAGFNGETDNYYVVAFTSHPNVGVSIAPQAPINNGFCNPVTIDSRFFSKAYPQPGPTTFPPPSSVPPEPPLYACPGTNIGYQVTFCPGGSLPWQRGPAKLHPNGNIDKCLDVRGGVFANGTPVQIYDCNDTPAQGWRLNSEGTSIVLWGTDFCLDAGSNPGNGVGMKIWTCYGDLPAQSWYWSDDNRITLQGKGLCLDLPNGSTQNGNQVQTWQCSNGNTNQIWGV
;
A
#
# COMPACT_ATOMS: atom_id res chain seq x y z
N MET A 1 46.02 -66.48 33.50
CA MET A 1 45.21 -65.37 34.02
C MET A 1 44.84 -64.46 32.85
N ALA A 2 43.58 -64.47 32.42
CA ALA A 2 43.03 -63.43 31.54
C ALA A 2 41.52 -63.35 31.86
N LYS A 3 41.11 -62.27 32.52
CA LYS A 3 39.71 -61.95 32.82
C LYS A 3 39.07 -61.40 31.54
N SER A 4 38.04 -62.09 31.03
CA SER A 4 37.18 -61.55 29.97
C SER A 4 36.07 -60.74 30.62
N THR A 5 36.13 -59.42 30.45
CA THR A 5 35.11 -58.47 30.92
C THR A 5 34.07 -58.31 29.82
N LEU A 6 32.85 -58.77 30.07
CA LEU A 6 31.70 -58.59 29.17
C LEU A 6 31.17 -57.16 29.33
N MET A 7 31.37 -56.29 28.34
CA MET A 7 30.77 -54.96 28.29
C MET A 7 29.33 -55.09 27.75
N LEU A 8 28.34 -54.80 28.59
CA LEU A 8 26.95 -54.60 28.15
C LEU A 8 26.85 -53.25 27.43
N LEU A 9 26.68 -53.26 26.12
CA LEU A 9 26.26 -52.06 25.38
C LEU A 9 24.77 -51.83 25.65
N SER A 10 24.46 -50.77 26.40
CA SER A 10 23.11 -50.21 26.50
C SER A 10 22.77 -49.54 25.15
N LEU A 11 21.83 -50.12 24.40
CA LEU A 11 21.21 -49.45 23.26
C LEU A 11 20.25 -48.38 23.81
N ILE A 12 20.67 -47.12 23.80
CA ILE A 12 19.76 -46.00 23.99
C ILE A 12 19.01 -45.83 22.66
N ALA A 13 17.75 -46.27 22.63
CA ALA A 13 16.85 -45.96 21.52
C ALA A 13 16.59 -44.44 21.52
N SER A 14 17.26 -43.72 20.64
CA SER A 14 16.99 -42.31 20.39
C SER A 14 15.64 -42.23 19.67
N SER A 15 14.60 -41.84 20.40
CA SER A 15 13.30 -41.49 19.82
C SER A 15 13.50 -40.29 18.89
N ALA A 16 13.51 -40.52 17.58
CA ALA A 16 13.47 -39.44 16.61
C ALA A 16 12.18 -38.65 16.83
N ILE A 17 12.31 -37.41 17.31
CA ILE A 17 11.21 -36.46 17.33
C ILE A 17 10.82 -36.27 15.86
N PRO A 18 9.55 -36.51 15.46
CA PRO A 18 9.14 -36.27 14.09
C PRO A 18 9.43 -34.81 13.74
N ALA A 19 10.23 -34.58 12.70
CA ALA A 19 10.45 -33.25 12.17
C ALA A 19 9.09 -32.69 11.73
N LEU A 20 8.78 -31.47 12.18
CA LEU A 20 7.60 -30.75 11.70
C LEU A 20 7.71 -30.58 10.18
N ALA A 21 6.58 -30.62 9.48
CA ALA A 21 6.59 -30.32 8.06
C ALA A 21 6.93 -28.83 7.86
N ASP A 22 7.51 -28.52 6.73
CA ASP A 22 7.91 -27.17 6.36
C ASP A 22 6.81 -26.48 5.55
N ARG A 23 6.65 -25.16 5.74
CA ARG A 23 5.79 -24.29 4.93
C ARG A 23 6.62 -23.46 3.97
N LEU A 24 6.12 -23.35 2.73
CA LEU A 24 6.73 -22.53 1.68
C LEU A 24 6.16 -21.11 1.70
N TYR A 25 7.04 -20.11 1.65
CA TYR A 25 6.70 -18.70 1.58
C TYR A 25 7.24 -18.14 0.28
N THR A 26 6.34 -17.84 -0.66
CA THR A 26 6.68 -17.13 -1.90
C THR A 26 6.56 -15.63 -1.65
N ILE A 27 7.68 -14.92 -1.61
CA ILE A 27 7.74 -13.49 -1.31
C ILE A 27 8.00 -12.75 -2.62
N VAL A 28 7.10 -11.87 -3.02
CA VAL A 28 7.11 -11.18 -4.31
C VAL A 28 7.20 -9.67 -4.11
N ASN A 29 8.12 -9.03 -4.82
CA ASN A 29 8.21 -7.58 -4.94
C ASN A 29 7.52 -7.12 -6.23
N LYS A 30 6.34 -6.50 -6.12
CA LYS A 30 5.69 -5.80 -7.24
C LYS A 30 5.91 -4.29 -7.20
N CYS A 31 6.67 -3.76 -6.24
CA CYS A 31 6.96 -2.34 -6.15
C CYS A 31 7.71 -1.85 -7.39
N PRO A 32 7.63 -0.54 -7.72
CA PRO A 32 8.28 0.02 -8.90
C PRO A 32 9.82 0.10 -8.77
N MET A 33 10.36 -0.30 -7.62
CA MET A 33 11.77 -0.26 -7.25
C MET A 33 12.17 -1.54 -6.50
N ASP A 34 13.48 -1.78 -6.41
CA ASP A 34 14.03 -2.85 -5.60
C ASP A 34 13.68 -2.62 -4.13
N ILE A 35 13.42 -3.70 -3.39
CA ILE A 35 13.14 -3.64 -1.96
C ILE A 35 14.19 -4.43 -1.19
N ASN A 36 14.60 -3.93 -0.02
CA ASN A 36 15.33 -4.74 0.96
C ASN A 36 14.30 -5.61 1.70
N LEU A 37 14.40 -6.93 1.56
CA LEU A 37 13.53 -7.89 2.25
C LEU A 37 14.05 -8.12 3.67
N ILE A 38 13.18 -8.02 4.66
CA ILE A 38 13.51 -8.18 6.07
C ILE A 38 12.59 -9.22 6.68
N VAL A 39 13.16 -10.15 7.44
CA VAL A 39 12.44 -11.16 8.20
C VAL A 39 12.90 -11.09 9.65
N ASN A 40 11.97 -10.88 10.58
CA ASN A 40 12.24 -10.79 12.02
C ASN A 40 13.40 -9.82 12.39
N GLY A 41 13.52 -8.68 11.72
CA GLY A 41 14.59 -7.70 11.97
C GLY A 41 15.86 -7.91 11.14
N GLU A 42 16.00 -9.05 10.45
CA GLU A 42 17.21 -9.39 9.71
C GLU A 42 17.01 -9.22 8.20
N SER A 43 17.89 -8.43 7.58
CA SER A 43 17.91 -8.29 6.11
C SER A 43 18.23 -9.62 5.45
N GLN A 44 17.45 -9.94 4.43
CA GLN A 44 17.55 -11.13 3.58
C GLN A 44 18.10 -10.81 2.19
N GLY A 45 18.54 -9.56 1.97
CA GLY A 45 18.98 -9.04 0.68
C GLY A 45 17.87 -8.37 -0.14
N ASN A 46 18.25 -7.90 -1.32
CA ASN A 46 17.36 -7.13 -2.20
C ASN A 46 16.52 -8.04 -3.11
N LEU A 47 15.24 -7.73 -3.26
CA LEU A 47 14.35 -8.29 -4.28
C LEU A 47 14.14 -7.26 -5.39
N ALA A 48 14.41 -7.67 -6.63
CA ALA A 48 14.28 -6.81 -7.81
C ALA A 48 12.86 -6.25 -7.98
N ALA A 49 12.76 -5.03 -8.49
CA ALA A 49 11.52 -4.33 -8.82
C ALA A 49 10.61 -5.14 -9.78
N LYS A 50 9.32 -4.81 -9.81
CA LYS A 50 8.36 -5.24 -10.85
C LYS A 50 8.29 -6.75 -11.10
N GLY A 51 8.41 -7.56 -10.05
CA GLY A 51 8.17 -9.00 -10.10
C GLY A 51 9.30 -9.88 -9.58
N GLY A 52 10.38 -9.31 -9.02
CA GLY A 52 11.40 -10.10 -8.33
C GLY A 52 10.78 -10.91 -7.19
N LEU A 53 11.20 -12.16 -7.02
CA LEU A 53 10.66 -13.04 -6.00
C LEU A 53 11.74 -13.88 -5.34
N VAL A 54 11.43 -14.35 -4.14
CA VAL A 54 12.23 -15.34 -3.45
C VAL A 54 11.32 -16.34 -2.73
N ILE A 55 11.76 -17.60 -2.66
CA ILE A 55 11.08 -18.63 -1.89
C ILE A 55 11.85 -18.85 -0.59
N ARG A 56 11.12 -18.94 0.51
CA ARG A 56 11.63 -19.28 1.84
C ARG A 56 10.88 -20.48 2.39
N THR A 57 11.56 -21.22 3.24
CA THR A 57 11.02 -22.40 3.89
C THR A 57 11.17 -22.20 5.39
N TYR A 58 10.06 -22.33 6.12
CA TYR A 58 10.06 -22.25 7.58
C TYR A 58 9.29 -23.43 8.17
N PRO A 59 9.64 -23.89 9.38
CA PRO A 59 8.86 -24.92 10.07
C PRO A 59 7.38 -24.53 10.20
N GLU A 60 6.47 -25.51 10.25
CA GLU A 60 5.02 -25.27 10.37
C GLU A 60 4.64 -24.35 11.56
N ASN A 61 5.35 -24.47 12.68
CA ASN A 61 5.14 -23.66 13.88
C ASN A 61 5.86 -22.30 13.86
N TRP A 62 6.51 -21.94 12.75
CA TRP A 62 7.23 -20.68 12.65
C TRP A 62 6.29 -19.49 12.82
N SER A 63 6.71 -18.56 13.68
CA SER A 63 6.04 -17.30 13.92
C SER A 63 7.00 -16.16 13.62
N GLY A 64 6.52 -15.12 12.97
CA GLY A 64 7.38 -14.03 12.54
C GLY A 64 6.69 -12.98 11.70
N ILE A 65 7.48 -11.99 11.32
CA ILE A 65 7.08 -10.86 10.48
C ILE A 65 7.99 -10.75 9.26
N ILE A 66 7.38 -10.48 8.11
CA ILE A 66 8.04 -10.26 6.83
C ILE A 66 7.69 -8.85 6.36
N TYR A 67 8.71 -8.03 6.09
CA TYR A 67 8.52 -6.62 5.72
C TYR A 67 9.69 -6.07 4.91
N THR A 68 9.61 -4.78 4.57
CA THR A 68 10.69 -4.01 3.96
C THR A 68 10.74 -2.62 4.60
N ASP A 69 11.93 -2.02 4.63
CA ASP A 69 12.18 -0.63 5.03
C ASP A 69 11.89 0.38 3.92
N THR A 70 11.59 -0.12 2.70
CA THR A 70 11.23 0.71 1.54
C THR A 70 10.18 1.75 1.91
N ASN A 71 10.37 2.97 1.43
CA ASN A 71 9.45 4.09 1.64
C ASN A 71 9.31 4.51 3.12
N GLY A 72 10.43 4.55 3.86
CA GLY A 72 10.53 5.19 5.17
C GLY A 72 10.29 4.28 6.38
N GLY A 73 10.35 2.97 6.20
CA GLY A 73 10.28 2.01 7.30
C GLY A 73 11.61 1.89 8.05
N ASN A 74 11.57 1.65 9.36
CA ASN A 74 12.78 1.34 10.12
C ASN A 74 13.10 -0.16 10.02
N PRO A 75 14.26 -0.56 9.45
CA PRO A 75 14.60 -1.96 9.28
C PRO A 75 14.86 -2.70 10.60
N GLU A 76 15.43 -2.02 11.59
CA GLU A 76 15.85 -2.60 12.86
C GLU A 76 14.69 -2.75 13.84
N THR A 77 13.85 -1.72 13.98
CA THR A 77 12.74 -1.71 14.94
C THR A 77 11.42 -2.18 14.34
N GLY A 78 11.30 -2.21 13.00
CA GLY A 78 10.04 -2.45 12.30
C GLY A 78 9.02 -1.32 12.44
N GLU A 79 9.37 -0.21 13.09
CA GLU A 79 8.53 0.99 13.15
C GLU A 79 8.29 1.56 11.75
N TYR A 80 7.12 2.15 11.54
CA TYR A 80 6.68 2.70 10.24
C TYR A 80 6.60 1.70 9.08
N THR A 81 6.84 0.41 9.31
CA THR A 81 6.67 -0.65 8.30
C THR A 81 5.27 -1.28 8.31
N THR A 82 4.82 -1.70 7.13
CA THR A 82 3.71 -2.61 6.92
C THR A 82 4.27 -4.02 6.87
N ARG A 83 3.73 -4.91 7.71
CA ARG A 83 4.31 -6.21 8.01
C ARG A 83 3.29 -7.31 7.75
N ALA A 84 3.69 -8.32 7.00
CA ALA A 84 2.98 -9.59 6.98
C ALA A 84 3.36 -10.39 8.22
N GLY A 85 2.42 -10.63 9.11
CA GLY A 85 2.62 -11.37 10.36
C GLY A 85 2.04 -12.78 10.29
N PHE A 86 2.75 -13.72 10.92
CA PHE A 86 2.40 -15.13 10.98
C PHE A 86 2.56 -15.62 12.41
N ASN A 87 1.60 -16.43 12.87
CA ASN A 87 1.70 -17.24 14.06
C ASN A 87 1.46 -18.70 13.67
N GLY A 88 2.53 -19.47 13.56
CA GLY A 88 2.48 -20.88 13.18
C GLY A 88 1.97 -21.80 14.28
N GLU A 89 1.93 -21.37 15.54
CA GLU A 89 1.37 -22.18 16.65
C GLU A 89 -0.17 -22.27 16.57
N THR A 90 -0.79 -21.27 15.96
CA THR A 90 -2.25 -21.10 15.87
C THR A 90 -2.77 -21.02 14.44
N ASP A 91 -1.87 -21.20 13.45
CA ASP A 91 -2.16 -21.07 12.01
C ASP A 91 -2.78 -19.73 11.61
N ASN A 92 -2.42 -18.68 12.36
CA ASN A 92 -2.91 -17.34 12.13
C ASN A 92 -1.96 -16.52 11.24
N TYR A 93 -2.55 -15.63 10.44
CA TYR A 93 -1.83 -14.59 9.72
C TYR A 93 -2.60 -13.28 9.77
N TYR A 94 -1.87 -12.19 9.64
CA TYR A 94 -2.39 -10.84 9.83
C TYR A 94 -1.47 -9.83 9.15
N VAL A 95 -1.96 -8.61 8.98
CA VAL A 95 -1.12 -7.50 8.54
C VAL A 95 -1.10 -6.43 9.62
N VAL A 96 0.09 -5.94 9.94
CA VAL A 96 0.30 -4.76 10.79
C VAL A 96 0.64 -3.60 9.88
N ALA A 97 0.02 -2.44 10.08
CA ALA A 97 0.36 -1.24 9.32
C ALA A 97 0.31 0.00 10.21
N PHE A 98 1.13 0.99 9.87
CA PHE A 98 1.00 2.32 10.43
C PHE A 98 0.05 3.14 9.55
N THR A 99 -1.21 3.24 9.98
CA THR A 99 -2.31 3.69 9.12
C THR A 99 -2.20 5.14 8.66
N SER A 100 -1.46 5.98 9.39
CA SER A 100 -1.21 7.38 9.02
C SER A 100 -0.01 7.56 8.10
N HIS A 101 0.97 6.64 8.14
CA HIS A 101 2.15 6.66 7.27
C HIS A 101 2.53 5.22 6.86
N PRO A 102 1.79 4.63 5.91
CA PRO A 102 2.09 3.28 5.43
C PRO A 102 3.25 3.29 4.45
N ASN A 103 4.24 2.43 4.62
CA ASN A 103 5.42 2.42 3.75
C ASN A 103 5.20 1.60 2.45
N VAL A 104 4.61 0.41 2.52
CA VAL A 104 4.30 -0.43 1.36
C VAL A 104 2.91 -1.07 1.51
N GLY A 105 2.24 -1.36 0.41
CA GLY A 105 1.10 -2.27 0.44
C GLY A 105 1.58 -3.71 0.64
N VAL A 106 0.81 -4.53 1.35
CA VAL A 106 1.12 -5.94 1.61
C VAL A 106 -0.12 -6.78 1.38
N SER A 107 0.01 -7.88 0.63
CA SER A 107 -0.99 -8.95 0.60
C SER A 107 -0.43 -10.27 1.09
N ILE A 108 -1.24 -11.04 1.80
CA ILE A 108 -0.97 -12.42 2.20
C ILE A 108 -2.07 -13.30 1.59
N ALA A 109 -1.66 -14.31 0.82
CA ALA A 109 -2.57 -15.30 0.24
C ALA A 109 -2.09 -16.71 0.63
N PRO A 110 -2.88 -17.47 1.41
CA PRO A 110 -2.60 -18.88 1.65
C PRO A 110 -2.66 -19.67 0.34
N GLN A 111 -1.77 -20.64 0.15
CA GLN A 111 -1.77 -21.57 -0.98
C GLN A 111 -2.70 -22.76 -0.71
N ALA A 112 -3.92 -22.45 -0.28
CA ALA A 112 -4.98 -23.41 0.00
C ALA A 112 -6.34 -22.81 -0.44
N PRO A 113 -7.32 -23.65 -0.82
CA PRO A 113 -8.66 -23.17 -1.13
C PRO A 113 -9.32 -22.50 0.08
N ILE A 114 -10.11 -21.46 -0.18
CA ILE A 114 -10.98 -20.86 0.84
C ILE A 114 -12.02 -21.89 1.27
N ASN A 115 -12.18 -22.07 2.59
CA ASN A 115 -13.13 -23.02 3.15
C ASN A 115 -13.82 -22.43 4.38
N ASN A 116 -15.13 -22.20 4.30
CA ASN A 116 -15.95 -21.71 5.42
C ASN A 116 -15.37 -20.51 6.17
N GLY A 117 -14.77 -19.55 5.46
CA GLY A 117 -14.16 -18.35 6.03
C GLY A 117 -12.70 -18.48 6.48
N PHE A 118 -12.14 -19.69 6.45
CA PHE A 118 -10.69 -19.91 6.59
C PHE A 118 -9.96 -19.70 5.27
N CYS A 119 -8.65 -19.44 5.37
CA CYS A 119 -7.73 -19.26 4.25
C CYS A 119 -8.05 -18.09 3.32
N ASN A 120 -8.84 -17.12 3.79
CA ASN A 120 -9.17 -15.91 3.04
C ASN A 120 -7.92 -15.05 2.79
N PRO A 121 -7.60 -14.66 1.54
CA PRO A 121 -6.50 -13.75 1.30
C PRO A 121 -6.79 -12.38 1.93
N VAL A 122 -5.73 -11.70 2.37
CA VAL A 122 -5.80 -10.33 2.88
C VAL A 122 -4.91 -9.43 2.04
N THR A 123 -5.41 -8.25 1.68
CA THR A 123 -4.65 -7.22 0.97
C THR A 123 -4.85 -5.89 1.68
N ILE A 124 -3.74 -5.32 2.14
CA ILE A 124 -3.68 -4.00 2.74
C ILE A 124 -2.88 -3.11 1.79
N ASP A 125 -3.59 -2.21 1.11
CA ASP A 125 -3.02 -1.23 0.18
C ASP A 125 -3.45 0.19 0.55
N SER A 126 -3.13 1.16 -0.32
CA SER A 126 -3.45 2.59 -0.17
C SER A 126 -4.92 2.91 0.15
N ARG A 127 -5.85 1.98 -0.07
CA ARG A 127 -7.28 2.14 0.23
C ARG A 127 -7.71 1.48 1.54
N PHE A 128 -6.94 0.53 2.06
CA PHE A 128 -7.38 -0.38 3.11
C PHE A 128 -6.44 -0.49 4.32
N PHE A 129 -5.50 0.45 4.52
CA PHE A 129 -4.65 0.48 5.73
C PHE A 129 -5.42 0.50 7.04
N SER A 130 -6.61 1.11 7.08
CA SER A 130 -7.50 1.09 8.25
C SER A 130 -8.05 -0.30 8.62
N LYS A 131 -7.83 -1.30 7.76
CA LYS A 131 -8.23 -2.71 7.97
C LYS A 131 -7.08 -3.58 8.47
N ALA A 132 -5.90 -3.03 8.71
CA ALA A 132 -4.77 -3.73 9.32
C ALA A 132 -4.79 -3.57 10.85
N TYR A 133 -4.03 -4.41 11.56
CA TYR A 133 -3.69 -4.12 12.95
C TYR A 133 -2.85 -2.83 13.02
N PRO A 134 -3.13 -1.92 13.98
CA PRO A 134 -2.23 -0.83 14.26
C PRO A 134 -0.91 -1.36 14.83
N GLN A 135 0.18 -0.62 14.63
CA GLN A 135 1.45 -0.93 15.29
C GLN A 135 1.29 -0.87 16.83
N PRO A 136 1.95 -1.77 17.60
CA PRO A 136 3.00 -2.71 17.18
C PRO A 136 2.49 -4.02 16.54
N GLY A 137 1.18 -4.29 16.56
CA GLY A 137 0.57 -5.56 16.18
C GLY A 137 0.05 -6.35 17.38
N PRO A 138 -0.66 -7.47 17.16
CA PRO A 138 -1.17 -8.32 18.24
C PRO A 138 -0.03 -9.08 18.93
N THR A 139 -0.10 -9.18 20.26
CA THR A 139 0.84 -9.97 21.09
C THR A 139 0.24 -11.28 21.58
N THR A 140 -1.08 -11.46 21.42
CA THR A 140 -1.84 -12.63 21.87
C THR A 140 -2.72 -13.12 20.74
N PHE A 141 -2.78 -14.44 20.57
CA PHE A 141 -3.57 -15.09 19.53
C PHE A 141 -4.59 -16.04 20.17
N PRO A 142 -5.80 -16.15 19.61
CA PRO A 142 -6.78 -17.11 20.09
C PRO A 142 -6.26 -18.54 19.83
N PRO A 143 -6.64 -19.53 20.66
CA PRO A 143 -6.31 -20.91 20.40
C PRO A 143 -6.96 -21.39 19.08
N PRO A 144 -6.43 -22.47 18.47
CA PRO A 144 -7.04 -23.06 17.27
C PRO A 144 -8.52 -23.36 17.49
N SER A 145 -9.34 -22.97 16.52
CA SER A 145 -10.80 -23.04 16.59
C SER A 145 -11.38 -23.56 15.28
N SER A 146 -12.56 -24.19 15.35
CA SER A 146 -13.36 -24.55 14.17
C SER A 146 -14.14 -23.35 13.59
N VAL A 147 -14.12 -22.21 14.27
CA VAL A 147 -14.73 -20.95 13.83
C VAL A 147 -13.62 -20.01 13.33
N PRO A 148 -13.73 -19.46 12.11
CA PRO A 148 -12.71 -18.55 11.60
C PRO A 148 -12.68 -17.26 12.42
N PRO A 149 -11.50 -16.68 12.68
CA PRO A 149 -11.40 -15.39 13.34
C PRO A 149 -11.98 -14.27 12.45
N GLU A 150 -12.43 -13.19 13.08
CA GLU A 150 -12.85 -11.98 12.36
C GLU A 150 -11.64 -11.11 11.99
N PRO A 151 -11.67 -10.41 10.83
CA PRO A 151 -10.66 -9.42 10.48
C PRO A 151 -10.43 -8.40 11.62
N PRO A 152 -9.18 -7.96 11.86
CA PRO A 152 -8.00 -8.10 10.99
C PRO A 152 -7.16 -9.37 11.18
N LEU A 153 -7.65 -10.36 11.94
CA LEU A 153 -7.00 -11.66 12.09
C LEU A 153 -7.59 -12.69 11.12
N TYR A 154 -6.72 -13.51 10.55
CA TYR A 154 -7.11 -14.59 9.65
C TYR A 154 -6.47 -15.90 10.11
N ALA A 155 -7.06 -17.02 9.71
CA ALA A 155 -6.54 -18.35 10.01
C ALA A 155 -6.61 -19.24 8.76
N CYS A 156 -5.62 -20.09 8.57
CA CYS A 156 -5.64 -21.13 7.55
C CYS A 156 -5.07 -22.43 8.16
N PRO A 157 -5.91 -23.16 8.92
CA PRO A 157 -5.47 -24.36 9.61
C PRO A 157 -5.20 -25.49 8.62
N GLY A 158 -4.12 -26.21 8.85
CA GLY A 158 -3.77 -27.40 8.07
C GLY A 158 -2.27 -27.60 7.88
N THR A 159 -1.92 -28.79 7.42
CA THR A 159 -0.53 -29.19 7.18
C THR A 159 -0.06 -28.78 5.79
N ASN A 160 1.21 -28.40 5.66
CA ASN A 160 1.86 -28.06 4.38
C ASN A 160 1.16 -26.93 3.59
N ILE A 161 0.57 -25.97 4.30
CA ILE A 161 -0.02 -24.77 3.70
C ILE A 161 1.05 -23.71 3.52
N GLY A 162 1.40 -23.43 2.26
CA GLY A 162 2.28 -22.33 1.91
C GLY A 162 1.57 -20.97 1.92
N TYR A 163 2.33 -19.89 1.84
CA TYR A 163 1.82 -18.52 1.75
C TYR A 163 2.52 -17.75 0.63
N GLN A 164 1.77 -16.89 -0.04
CA GLN A 164 2.32 -15.86 -0.91
C GLN A 164 2.22 -14.50 -0.21
N VAL A 165 3.37 -13.85 0.01
CA VAL A 165 3.46 -12.47 0.49
C VAL A 165 3.83 -11.59 -0.69
N THR A 166 3.03 -10.56 -0.98
CA THR A 166 3.32 -9.62 -2.07
C THR A 166 3.42 -8.20 -1.53
N PHE A 167 4.56 -7.56 -1.79
CA PHE A 167 4.76 -6.12 -1.56
C PHE A 167 4.28 -5.33 -2.78
N CYS A 168 3.65 -4.19 -2.52
CA CYS A 168 2.97 -3.35 -3.51
C CYS A 168 2.04 -4.16 -4.42
N PRO A 169 1.00 -4.83 -3.89
CA PRO A 169 0.13 -5.71 -4.67
C PRO A 169 -0.52 -5.02 -5.88
N GLY A 170 -0.72 -3.69 -5.82
CA GLY A 170 -1.17 -2.87 -6.95
C GLY A 170 -0.11 -2.62 -8.03
N GLY A 171 1.18 -2.63 -7.67
CA GLY A 171 2.31 -2.23 -8.52
C GLY A 171 2.98 -0.91 -8.09
N SER A 172 2.37 -0.20 -7.13
CA SER A 172 2.80 1.12 -6.66
C SER A 172 3.04 1.17 -5.15
N LEU A 173 3.87 2.13 -4.72
CA LEU A 173 4.03 2.45 -3.31
C LEU A 173 2.78 3.18 -2.79
N PRO A 174 2.34 2.92 -1.55
CA PRO A 174 1.41 3.80 -0.88
C PRO A 174 2.12 5.14 -0.61
N TRP A 175 1.48 6.25 -0.96
CA TRP A 175 2.10 7.57 -0.90
C TRP A 175 2.51 7.95 0.54
N GLN A 176 3.80 8.22 0.75
CA GLN A 176 4.37 8.78 1.97
C GLN A 176 4.74 10.24 1.72
N ARG A 177 3.82 11.17 2.01
CA ARG A 177 4.13 12.55 2.43
C ARG A 177 2.87 13.31 2.85
N GLY A 178 2.01 12.71 3.67
CA GLY A 178 0.73 13.34 4.00
C GLY A 178 0.02 13.86 2.74
N PRO A 179 -0.66 15.01 2.80
CA PRO A 179 -1.17 15.64 1.59
C PRO A 179 -0.05 16.04 0.62
N ALA A 180 -0.13 15.62 -0.65
CA ALA A 180 0.67 16.18 -1.73
C ALA A 180 0.19 17.59 -2.06
N LYS A 181 1.12 18.52 -2.26
CA LYS A 181 0.83 19.83 -2.85
C LYS A 181 1.03 19.72 -4.35
N LEU A 182 0.09 20.24 -5.12
CA LEU A 182 0.22 20.27 -6.58
C LEU A 182 0.66 21.64 -7.03
N HIS A 183 1.83 21.70 -7.65
CA HIS A 183 2.49 22.93 -8.04
C HIS A 183 2.35 23.18 -9.55
N PRO A 184 1.76 24.30 -10.00
CA PRO A 184 1.68 24.60 -11.42
C PRO A 184 3.07 24.94 -11.96
N ASN A 185 3.48 24.25 -13.02
CA ASN A 185 4.75 24.45 -13.73
C ASN A 185 5.98 24.50 -12.79
N GLY A 186 5.99 23.64 -11.76
CA GLY A 186 7.09 23.55 -10.78
C GLY A 186 7.22 24.77 -9.84
N ASN A 187 6.25 25.69 -9.82
CA ASN A 187 6.25 26.82 -8.91
C ASN A 187 5.85 26.37 -7.50
N ILE A 188 6.84 26.12 -6.65
CA ILE A 188 6.67 25.61 -5.28
C ILE A 188 5.96 26.59 -4.32
N ASP A 189 5.83 27.86 -4.70
CA ASP A 189 5.12 28.87 -3.90
C ASP A 189 3.61 28.84 -4.15
N LYS A 190 3.15 28.16 -5.21
CA LYS A 190 1.73 28.04 -5.59
C LYS A 190 1.24 26.61 -5.46
N CYS A 191 0.05 26.46 -4.90
CA CYS A 191 -0.56 25.17 -4.63
C CYS A 191 -1.96 25.11 -5.26
N LEU A 192 -2.35 23.94 -5.78
CA LEU A 192 -3.74 23.63 -6.09
C LEU A 192 -4.56 23.66 -4.80
N ASP A 193 -5.63 24.44 -4.79
CA ASP A 193 -6.28 24.93 -3.57
C ASP A 193 -7.81 24.85 -3.72
N VAL A 194 -8.50 24.38 -2.69
CA VAL A 194 -9.95 24.49 -2.60
C VAL A 194 -10.31 25.90 -2.11
N ARG A 195 -11.02 26.65 -2.95
CA ARG A 195 -11.27 28.08 -2.73
C ARG A 195 -11.88 28.35 -1.36
N GLY A 196 -11.16 29.14 -0.56
CA GLY A 196 -11.57 29.56 0.77
C GLY A 196 -11.60 28.45 1.82
N GLY A 197 -11.05 27.26 1.52
CA GLY A 197 -11.10 26.10 2.42
C GLY A 197 -12.50 25.56 2.67
N VAL A 198 -13.45 25.82 1.77
CA VAL A 198 -14.84 25.37 1.92
C VAL A 198 -14.99 23.96 1.34
N PHE A 199 -15.21 22.96 2.19
CA PHE A 199 -15.35 21.57 1.76
C PHE A 199 -16.81 21.19 1.50
N ALA A 200 -17.33 21.70 0.37
CA ALA A 200 -18.68 21.42 -0.10
C ALA A 200 -18.70 21.13 -1.60
N ASN A 201 -19.63 20.26 -2.04
CA ASN A 201 -19.90 19.99 -3.44
C ASN A 201 -20.11 21.30 -4.21
N GLY A 202 -19.38 21.47 -5.31
CA GLY A 202 -19.47 22.71 -6.08
C GLY A 202 -18.33 23.69 -5.84
N THR A 203 -17.58 23.55 -4.75
CA THR A 203 -16.56 24.55 -4.39
C THR A 203 -15.45 24.58 -5.44
N PRO A 204 -15.15 25.76 -6.03
CA PRO A 204 -14.10 25.89 -7.03
C PRO A 204 -12.72 25.45 -6.54
N VAL A 205 -11.95 24.83 -7.43
CA VAL A 205 -10.53 24.58 -7.23
C VAL A 205 -9.73 25.61 -8.01
N GLN A 206 -8.76 26.22 -7.35
CA GLN A 206 -7.94 27.32 -7.83
C GLN A 206 -6.47 27.04 -7.59
N ILE A 207 -5.61 27.99 -7.96
CA ILE A 207 -4.28 28.09 -7.35
C ILE A 207 -4.26 29.21 -6.31
N TYR A 208 -3.46 29.02 -5.27
CA TYR A 208 -3.24 29.99 -4.21
C TYR A 208 -1.81 29.88 -3.69
N ASP A 209 -1.34 30.89 -2.95
CA ASP A 209 -0.09 30.78 -2.20
C ASP A 209 -0.14 29.56 -1.29
N CYS A 210 0.92 28.77 -1.29
CA CYS A 210 1.03 27.63 -0.41
C CYS A 210 0.97 28.10 1.06
N ASN A 211 0.04 27.56 1.84
CA ASN A 211 -0.28 28.03 3.20
C ASN A 211 -0.47 26.89 4.21
N ASP A 212 -0.11 25.66 3.83
CA ASP A 212 -0.14 24.45 4.69
C ASP A 212 -1.51 24.08 5.25
N THR A 213 -2.59 24.63 4.69
CA THR A 213 -3.95 24.25 5.08
C THR A 213 -4.39 22.94 4.41
N PRO A 214 -5.35 22.21 5.01
CA PRO A 214 -5.91 21.01 4.38
C PRO A 214 -6.52 21.24 3.00
N ALA A 215 -6.87 22.49 2.66
CA ALA A 215 -7.44 22.88 1.36
C ALA A 215 -6.45 22.69 0.19
N GLN A 216 -5.15 22.55 0.48
CA GLN A 216 -4.08 22.41 -0.51
C GLN A 216 -3.50 21.02 -0.58
N GLY A 217 -4.12 20.09 0.14
CA GLY A 217 -3.61 18.76 0.32
C GLY A 217 -4.33 17.73 -0.52
N TRP A 218 -3.60 17.03 -1.38
CA TRP A 218 -4.19 16.10 -2.33
C TRP A 218 -3.58 14.71 -2.20
N ARG A 219 -4.39 13.69 -2.47
CA ARG A 219 -3.96 12.31 -2.64
C ARG A 219 -4.09 11.97 -4.12
N LEU A 220 -2.95 11.74 -4.74
CA LEU A 220 -2.85 11.25 -6.11
C LEU A 220 -2.89 9.73 -6.07
N ASN A 221 -3.49 9.09 -7.06
CA ASN A 221 -3.41 7.64 -7.22
C ASN A 221 -2.64 7.36 -8.51
N SER A 222 -1.44 6.79 -8.42
CA SER A 222 -0.64 6.43 -9.60
C SER A 222 -1.24 5.28 -10.40
N GLU A 223 -2.16 4.52 -9.81
CA GLU A 223 -2.79 3.32 -10.40
C GLU A 223 -4.31 3.43 -10.47
N GLY A 224 -4.88 4.59 -10.17
CA GLY A 224 -6.32 4.75 -10.11
C GLY A 224 -6.75 6.18 -10.36
N THR A 225 -7.99 6.26 -10.77
CA THR A 225 -8.51 7.32 -11.60
C THR A 225 -8.82 8.59 -10.83
N SER A 226 -8.34 8.87 -9.62
CA SER A 226 -8.88 10.02 -8.87
C SER A 226 -7.84 10.81 -8.10
N ILE A 227 -8.06 12.12 -8.04
CA ILE A 227 -7.30 13.08 -7.23
C ILE A 227 -8.21 13.51 -6.09
N VAL A 228 -7.89 13.05 -4.88
CA VAL A 228 -8.76 13.19 -3.70
C VAL A 228 -8.22 14.28 -2.80
N LEU A 229 -9.07 15.17 -2.30
CA LEU A 229 -8.71 16.12 -1.26
C LEU A 229 -8.42 15.37 0.05
N TRP A 230 -7.20 15.53 0.55
CA TRP A 230 -6.67 14.79 1.68
C TRP A 230 -7.55 14.89 2.92
N GLY A 231 -7.79 13.75 3.57
CA GLY A 231 -8.62 13.67 4.79
C GLY A 231 -10.13 13.86 4.55
N THR A 232 -10.59 13.84 3.30
CA THR A 232 -12.00 14.00 2.93
C THR A 232 -12.43 12.99 1.85
N ASP A 233 -13.73 12.97 1.54
CA ASP A 233 -14.32 12.22 0.42
C ASP A 233 -14.59 13.10 -0.81
N PHE A 234 -13.87 14.21 -0.96
CA PHE A 234 -13.98 15.10 -2.12
C PHE A 234 -12.90 14.80 -3.15
N CYS A 235 -13.28 14.81 -4.42
CA CYS A 235 -12.43 14.58 -5.58
C CYS A 235 -12.38 15.81 -6.48
N LEU A 236 -11.27 16.00 -7.19
CA LEU A 236 -11.16 16.95 -8.29
C LEU A 236 -12.11 16.52 -9.42
N ASP A 237 -13.04 17.40 -9.79
CA ASP A 237 -14.19 17.06 -10.64
C ASP A 237 -14.35 18.05 -11.81
N ALA A 238 -14.33 17.52 -13.04
CA ALA A 238 -14.45 18.24 -14.32
C ALA A 238 -15.89 18.58 -14.73
N GLY A 239 -16.88 18.29 -13.89
CA GLY A 239 -18.29 18.53 -14.17
C GLY A 239 -18.92 17.54 -15.14
N SER A 240 -20.23 17.71 -15.34
CA SER A 240 -21.05 16.78 -16.11
C SER A 240 -20.73 16.78 -17.61
N ASN A 241 -20.13 17.86 -18.12
CA ASN A 241 -19.74 17.99 -19.52
C ASN A 241 -18.32 18.59 -19.64
N PRO A 242 -17.27 17.79 -19.40
CA PRO A 242 -15.88 18.27 -19.49
C PRO A 242 -15.55 18.79 -20.89
N GLY A 243 -14.85 19.92 -20.95
CA GLY A 243 -14.46 20.58 -22.19
C GLY A 243 -13.47 21.71 -21.92
N ASN A 244 -12.97 22.34 -22.99
CA ASN A 244 -12.08 23.49 -22.86
C ASN A 244 -12.77 24.62 -22.08
N GLY A 245 -12.10 25.12 -21.04
CA GLY A 245 -12.63 26.22 -20.23
C GLY A 245 -13.54 25.80 -19.07
N VAL A 246 -13.81 24.49 -18.90
CA VAL A 246 -14.63 24.03 -17.77
C VAL A 246 -13.81 24.13 -16.49
N GLY A 247 -14.21 25.04 -15.61
CA GLY A 247 -13.56 25.27 -14.33
C GLY A 247 -13.68 24.07 -13.39
N MET A 248 -12.59 23.75 -12.71
CA MET A 248 -12.58 22.64 -11.76
C MET A 248 -13.25 23.00 -10.45
N LYS A 249 -13.77 21.97 -9.80
CA LYS A 249 -14.35 22.03 -8.47
C LYS A 249 -14.05 20.76 -7.69
N ILE A 250 -14.32 20.80 -6.40
CA ILE A 250 -14.48 19.57 -5.62
C ILE A 250 -15.91 19.05 -5.71
N TRP A 251 -16.03 17.73 -5.75
CA TRP A 251 -17.30 17.02 -5.64
C TRP A 251 -17.09 15.70 -4.92
N THR A 252 -18.12 15.16 -4.27
CA THR A 252 -18.08 13.84 -3.62
C THR A 252 -17.50 12.82 -4.60
N CYS A 253 -16.53 12.04 -4.14
CA CYS A 253 -15.86 11.02 -4.94
C CYS A 253 -16.83 9.90 -5.34
N TYR A 254 -16.76 9.47 -6.60
CA TYR A 254 -17.47 8.28 -7.13
C TYR A 254 -16.49 7.42 -7.94
N GLY A 255 -16.44 6.11 -7.65
CA GLY A 255 -15.40 5.20 -8.15
C GLY A 255 -15.29 5.05 -9.68
N ASP A 256 -16.34 5.39 -10.42
CA ASP A 256 -16.41 5.23 -11.89
C ASP A 256 -16.91 6.48 -12.61
N LEU A 257 -16.86 7.66 -11.97
CA LEU A 257 -17.35 8.88 -12.60
C LEU A 257 -16.30 9.43 -13.57
N PRO A 258 -16.54 9.48 -14.90
CA PRO A 258 -15.52 9.90 -15.87
C PRO A 258 -15.00 11.31 -15.65
N ALA A 259 -15.81 12.20 -15.03
CA ALA A 259 -15.43 13.56 -14.70
C ALA A 259 -14.44 13.67 -13.52
N GLN A 260 -14.26 12.58 -12.77
CA GLN A 260 -13.31 12.49 -11.65
C GLN A 260 -12.18 11.52 -11.97
N SER A 261 -12.07 11.10 -13.24
CA SER A 261 -11.21 10.02 -13.73
C SER A 261 -9.88 10.56 -14.26
N TRP A 262 -8.86 10.76 -13.43
CA TRP A 262 -7.57 11.36 -13.74
C TRP A 262 -6.41 10.37 -13.68
N TYR A 263 -5.38 10.60 -14.50
CA TYR A 263 -4.08 9.92 -14.36
C TYR A 263 -2.93 10.92 -14.54
N TRP A 264 -1.80 10.63 -13.91
CA TRP A 264 -0.55 11.38 -14.10
C TRP A 264 0.20 10.79 -15.30
N SER A 265 0.53 11.60 -16.30
CA SER A 265 1.32 11.17 -17.45
C SER A 265 2.83 11.31 -17.20
N ASP A 266 3.64 10.58 -17.96
CA ASP A 266 5.11 10.61 -17.86
C ASP A 266 5.72 12.00 -18.13
N ASP A 267 4.97 12.87 -18.81
CA ASP A 267 5.35 14.26 -19.08
C ASP A 267 4.72 15.27 -18.11
N ASN A 268 4.37 14.82 -16.90
CA ASN A 268 3.90 15.65 -15.78
C ASN A 268 2.58 16.38 -16.03
N ARG A 269 1.66 15.80 -16.81
CA ARG A 269 0.29 16.30 -16.95
C ARG A 269 -0.67 15.48 -16.12
N ILE A 270 -1.65 16.16 -15.53
CA ILE A 270 -2.82 15.53 -14.92
C ILE A 270 -3.90 15.43 -16.00
N THR A 271 -4.16 14.22 -16.50
CA THR A 271 -5.00 14.01 -17.69
C THR A 271 -6.31 13.34 -17.32
N LEU A 272 -7.42 13.85 -17.84
CA LEU A 272 -8.75 13.27 -17.73
C LEU A 272 -8.86 12.07 -18.67
N GLN A 273 -9.08 10.90 -18.10
CA GLN A 273 -9.02 9.61 -18.77
C GLN A 273 -10.03 9.51 -19.91
N GLY A 274 -9.53 9.12 -21.09
CA GLY A 274 -10.35 8.93 -22.28
C GLY A 274 -10.98 10.21 -22.86
N LYS A 275 -10.58 11.40 -22.38
CA LYS A 275 -11.12 12.69 -22.85
C LYS A 275 -10.10 13.55 -23.62
N GLY A 276 -8.80 13.27 -23.49
CA GLY A 276 -7.76 14.12 -24.10
C GLY A 276 -7.73 15.54 -23.53
N LEU A 277 -8.25 15.72 -22.31
CA LEU A 277 -8.27 16.99 -21.57
C LEU A 277 -7.29 16.89 -20.39
N CYS A 278 -6.60 17.97 -20.10
CA CYS A 278 -5.61 18.09 -19.04
C CYS A 278 -6.06 19.15 -18.03
N LEU A 279 -5.66 18.99 -16.78
CA LEU A 279 -5.75 20.06 -15.79
C LEU A 279 -4.84 21.20 -16.24
N ASP A 280 -5.43 22.37 -16.45
CA ASP A 280 -4.81 23.52 -17.08
C ASP A 280 -4.93 24.74 -16.17
N LEU A 281 -3.83 25.49 -16.06
CA LEU A 281 -3.81 26.80 -15.44
C LEU A 281 -4.16 27.87 -16.49
N PRO A 282 -5.34 28.51 -16.42
CA PRO A 282 -5.76 29.44 -17.46
C PRO A 282 -4.74 30.56 -17.67
N ASN A 283 -4.33 30.73 -18.93
CA ASN A 283 -3.34 31.72 -19.36
C ASN A 283 -1.97 31.63 -18.66
N GLY A 284 -1.68 30.53 -17.96
CA GLY A 284 -0.46 30.38 -17.14
C GLY A 284 -0.38 31.37 -15.97
N SER A 285 -1.48 32.05 -15.63
CA SER A 285 -1.49 33.09 -14.60
C SER A 285 -1.36 32.48 -13.22
N THR A 286 -0.30 32.83 -12.49
CA THR A 286 -0.04 32.38 -11.10
C THR A 286 -0.74 33.25 -10.04
N GLN A 287 -1.64 34.15 -10.44
CA GLN A 287 -2.37 35.00 -9.50
C GLN A 287 -3.28 34.16 -8.61
N ASN A 288 -3.27 34.46 -7.31
CA ASN A 288 -4.15 33.80 -6.34
C ASN A 288 -5.60 33.94 -6.76
N GLY A 289 -6.34 32.84 -6.66
CA GLY A 289 -7.74 32.82 -7.04
C GLY A 289 -8.02 32.39 -8.47
N ASN A 290 -6.99 32.25 -9.32
CA ASN A 290 -7.15 31.74 -10.67
C ASN A 290 -7.71 30.31 -10.62
N GLN A 291 -8.96 30.13 -11.06
CA GLN A 291 -9.63 28.84 -11.04
C GLN A 291 -9.02 27.97 -12.14
N VAL A 292 -8.51 26.80 -11.77
CA VAL A 292 -8.00 25.84 -12.77
C VAL A 292 -9.14 25.32 -13.63
N GLN A 293 -8.82 24.84 -14.82
CA GLN A 293 -9.82 24.37 -15.80
C GLN A 293 -9.38 23.05 -16.44
N THR A 294 -10.27 22.40 -17.18
CA THR A 294 -9.86 21.47 -18.23
C THR A 294 -9.55 22.21 -19.52
N TRP A 295 -8.49 21.79 -20.20
CA TRP A 295 -8.18 22.20 -21.56
C TRP A 295 -7.59 21.03 -22.35
N GLN A 296 -7.76 21.04 -23.67
CA GLN A 296 -7.20 20.04 -24.56
C GLN A 296 -5.69 19.87 -24.29
N CYS A 297 -5.27 18.63 -24.01
CA CYS A 297 -3.88 18.32 -23.78
C CYS A 297 -3.05 18.67 -25.02
N SER A 298 -1.96 19.41 -24.83
CA SER A 298 -1.05 19.78 -25.93
C SER A 298 0.40 19.68 -25.49
N ASN A 299 1.27 19.27 -26.41
CA ASN A 299 2.70 19.12 -26.12
C ASN A 299 3.35 20.51 -26.03
N GLY A 300 4.24 20.70 -25.05
CA GLY A 300 4.93 21.98 -24.83
C GLY A 300 4.08 23.06 -24.16
N ASN A 301 2.82 22.78 -23.81
CA ASN A 301 2.01 23.71 -23.03
C ASN A 301 2.34 23.63 -21.54
N THR A 302 3.12 24.58 -21.05
CA THR A 302 3.56 24.64 -19.65
C THR A 302 2.42 24.89 -18.66
N ASN A 303 1.25 25.37 -19.12
CA ASN A 303 0.07 25.57 -18.27
C ASN A 303 -0.54 24.25 -17.78
N GLN A 304 -0.17 23.13 -18.41
CA GLN A 304 -0.69 21.79 -18.12
C GLN A 304 0.28 20.93 -17.33
N ILE A 305 1.44 21.49 -16.98
CA ILE A 305 2.50 20.79 -16.26
C ILE A 305 2.31 21.02 -14.76
N TRP A 306 2.36 19.94 -14.00
CA TRP A 306 2.19 19.95 -12.55
C TRP A 306 3.36 19.24 -11.89
N GLY A 307 3.75 19.70 -10.71
CA GLY A 307 4.74 19.07 -9.84
C GLY A 307 4.13 18.69 -8.50
N VAL A 308 4.84 17.86 -7.75
CA VAL A 308 4.58 17.49 -6.35
C VAL A 308 5.73 17.93 -5.47
#